data_AF-A0A935UXG1-F1
#
_entry.id   AF-A0A935UXG1-F1
#
_cell.length_a   1.000
_cell.length_b   1.000
_cell.length_c   1.000
_cell.angle_alpha   90.00
_cell.angle_beta   90.00
_cell.angle_gamma   90.00
#
_symmetry.space_group_name_H-M   'P 1'
#
loop_
_entity.id
_entity.type
_entity.pdbx_description
1 polymer ?
#
loop_
_entity_poly.entity_id
_entity_poly.type
_entity_poly.pdbx_seq_one_letter_code
_entity_poly.pdbx_strand_id
1 'polypeptide(L)'
;DHYSTFDQEGEVCPEGWEYIGGGYNSVACHKAGNEGPPVYIDQDTDGNHYGDLPHAGEVCPQGWTHLGGGSYTQACQAPARWAAAYLNNNKAGVHYDDMESPGEVCPEGWQHVGGGYYTQVCAKDGGGAIGTLNKNKDLVHMDELDNEGDVCPEGWTYLGGGYENVACEGAKPGNVLLLNDDVNGVHIDDMDNPGDVCPDGFGFIGGGYYTIACADI
;
A
#
# COMPACT_ATOMS: atom_id res chain seq x y z
N ASP A 1 -6.25 -27.34 -5.24
CA ASP A 1 -6.41 -26.79 -6.60
C ASP A 1 -7.68 -25.97 -6.69
N HIS A 2 -7.61 -24.68 -6.40
CA HIS A 2 -8.77 -23.77 -6.40
C HIS A 2 -9.00 -23.07 -7.75
N TYR A 3 -8.10 -23.25 -8.73
CA TYR A 3 -8.24 -22.73 -10.11
C TYR A 3 -8.65 -23.80 -11.13
N SER A 4 -8.90 -25.05 -10.72
CA SER A 4 -9.28 -26.14 -11.62
C SER A 4 -10.74 -26.08 -12.10
N THR A 5 -11.50 -25.06 -11.69
CA THR A 5 -12.92 -24.86 -12.06
C THR A 5 -13.18 -23.66 -12.97
N PHE A 6 -12.16 -22.87 -13.29
CA PHE A 6 -12.27 -21.78 -14.27
C PHE A 6 -11.78 -22.28 -15.63
N ASP A 7 -12.53 -21.97 -16.69
CA ASP A 7 -12.18 -22.42 -18.04
C ASP A 7 -10.96 -21.64 -18.57
N GLN A 8 -10.67 -20.44 -18.01
CA GLN A 8 -9.50 -19.61 -18.30
C GLN A 8 -9.05 -18.82 -17.06
N GLU A 9 -7.72 -18.70 -16.84
CA GLU A 9 -7.12 -17.98 -15.70
C GLU A 9 -7.56 -16.49 -15.59
N GLY A 10 -7.98 -15.89 -16.71
CA GLY A 10 -8.42 -14.49 -16.78
C GLY A 10 -9.85 -14.22 -16.31
N GLU A 11 -10.67 -15.25 -16.03
CA GLU A 11 -12.06 -15.07 -15.55
C GLU A 11 -12.15 -14.45 -14.16
N VAL A 12 -11.03 -14.41 -13.42
CA VAL A 12 -10.95 -13.83 -12.07
C VAL A 12 -10.77 -12.30 -12.11
N CYS A 13 -10.33 -11.73 -13.23
CA CYS A 13 -10.12 -10.29 -13.32
C CYS A 13 -11.46 -9.54 -13.38
N PRO A 14 -11.58 -8.37 -12.71
CA PRO A 14 -12.80 -7.58 -12.78
C PRO A 14 -13.11 -7.12 -14.21
N GLU A 15 -14.37 -6.80 -14.48
CA GLU A 15 -14.79 -6.34 -15.82
C GLU A 15 -13.95 -5.12 -16.28
N GLY A 16 -13.39 -5.21 -17.49
CA GLY A 16 -12.53 -4.16 -18.06
C GLY A 16 -11.07 -4.20 -17.60
N TRP A 17 -10.67 -5.18 -16.80
CA TRP A 17 -9.28 -5.42 -16.43
C TRP A 17 -8.66 -6.53 -17.29
N GLU A 18 -7.40 -6.36 -17.64
CA GLU A 18 -6.59 -7.31 -18.38
C GLU A 18 -5.83 -8.25 -17.41
N TYR A 19 -5.87 -9.55 -17.67
CA TYR A 19 -5.02 -10.51 -16.97
C TYR A 19 -3.57 -10.38 -17.45
N ILE A 20 -2.64 -10.17 -16.51
CA ILE A 20 -1.21 -9.97 -16.81
C ILE A 20 -0.30 -11.05 -16.20
N GLY A 21 -0.89 -12.08 -15.62
CA GLY A 21 -0.17 -13.23 -15.04
C GLY A 21 -0.68 -13.60 -13.66
N GLY A 22 -0.14 -14.68 -13.08
CA GLY A 22 -0.59 -15.20 -11.81
C GLY A 22 0.28 -16.34 -11.31
N GLY A 23 0.02 -16.78 -10.08
CA GLY A 23 0.64 -17.94 -9.45
C GLY A 23 -0.41 -18.89 -8.88
N TYR A 24 0.04 -19.87 -8.11
CA TYR A 24 -0.82 -20.95 -7.59
C TYR A 24 -2.03 -20.46 -6.76
N ASN A 25 -1.93 -19.28 -6.13
CA ASN A 25 -2.95 -18.68 -5.26
C ASN A 25 -3.20 -17.19 -5.56
N SER A 26 -2.76 -16.68 -6.71
CA SER A 26 -2.86 -15.26 -7.02
C SER A 26 -3.02 -15.01 -8.52
N VAL A 27 -3.75 -13.93 -8.84
CA VAL A 27 -3.95 -13.43 -10.20
C VAL A 27 -3.57 -11.96 -10.16
N ALA A 28 -2.79 -11.52 -11.13
CA ALA A 28 -2.46 -10.13 -11.37
C ALA A 28 -3.31 -9.61 -12.53
N CYS A 29 -4.08 -8.57 -12.25
CA CYS A 29 -4.94 -7.90 -13.22
C CYS A 29 -4.48 -6.44 -13.36
N HIS A 30 -4.62 -5.89 -14.55
CA HIS A 30 -4.26 -4.52 -14.87
C HIS A 30 -5.45 -3.78 -15.47
N LYS A 31 -5.72 -2.56 -15.00
CA LYS A 31 -6.64 -1.63 -15.66
C LYS A 31 -5.84 -0.47 -16.21
N ALA A 32 -5.98 -0.22 -17.52
CA ALA A 32 -5.42 0.97 -18.12
C ALA A 32 -6.15 2.21 -17.60
N GLY A 33 -5.39 3.19 -17.10
CA GLY A 33 -5.94 4.41 -16.51
C GLY A 33 -5.27 4.77 -15.19
N ASN A 34 -5.64 5.92 -14.64
CA ASN A 34 -5.02 6.47 -13.44
C ASN A 34 -6.03 6.55 -12.29
N GLU A 35 -6.78 5.49 -12.03
CA GLU A 35 -7.81 5.45 -10.97
C GLU A 35 -7.23 5.24 -9.56
N GLY A 36 -5.89 5.18 -9.42
CA GLY A 36 -5.22 4.87 -8.15
C GLY A 36 -5.25 3.37 -7.83
N PRO A 37 -4.39 2.91 -6.90
CA PRO A 37 -4.34 1.51 -6.50
C PRO A 37 -5.62 1.10 -5.77
N PRO A 38 -6.10 -0.15 -5.95
CA PRO A 38 -7.09 -0.72 -5.06
C PRO A 38 -6.62 -0.68 -3.60
N VAL A 39 -7.58 -0.50 -2.71
CA VAL A 39 -7.39 -0.56 -1.26
C VAL A 39 -7.93 -1.89 -0.76
N TYR A 40 -7.24 -2.51 0.18
CA TYR A 40 -7.59 -3.81 0.72
C TYR A 40 -7.99 -3.66 2.19
N ILE A 41 -9.25 -3.91 2.50
CA ILE A 41 -9.79 -3.79 3.87
C ILE A 41 -10.48 -5.08 4.28
N ASP A 42 -10.46 -5.38 5.57
CA ASP A 42 -11.24 -6.48 6.16
C ASP A 42 -12.39 -5.99 7.04
N GLN A 43 -12.37 -4.71 7.42
CA GLN A 43 -13.33 -4.07 8.29
C GLN A 43 -13.80 -2.71 7.73
N ASP A 44 -15.08 -2.38 7.89
CA ASP A 44 -15.62 -1.06 7.54
C ASP A 44 -15.29 0.00 8.61
N THR A 45 -15.71 1.25 8.41
CA THR A 45 -15.45 2.34 9.36
C THR A 45 -16.21 2.23 10.69
N ASP A 46 -17.24 1.38 10.73
CA ASP A 46 -18.07 1.12 11.92
C ASP A 46 -17.57 -0.09 12.72
N GLY A 47 -16.56 -0.79 12.21
CA GLY A 47 -15.95 -1.93 12.88
C GLY A 47 -16.50 -3.30 12.44
N ASN A 48 -17.35 -3.37 11.42
CA ASN A 48 -17.90 -4.65 10.95
C ASN A 48 -16.92 -5.33 9.99
N HIS A 49 -16.62 -6.61 10.23
CA HIS A 49 -15.81 -7.38 9.30
C HIS A 49 -16.65 -7.85 8.10
N TYR A 50 -16.03 -8.00 6.93
CA TYR A 50 -16.72 -8.45 5.72
C TYR A 50 -17.44 -9.80 5.88
N GLY A 51 -16.97 -10.67 6.80
CA GLY A 51 -17.58 -11.96 7.09
C GLY A 51 -18.90 -11.87 7.88
N ASP A 52 -19.15 -10.74 8.53
CA ASP A 52 -20.35 -10.47 9.32
C ASP A 52 -21.42 -9.69 8.53
N LEU A 53 -21.07 -9.22 7.33
CA LEU A 53 -21.95 -8.46 6.46
C LEU A 53 -22.78 -9.36 5.53
N PRO A 54 -23.99 -8.95 5.12
CA PRO A 54 -24.83 -9.70 4.18
C PRO A 54 -24.13 -10.02 2.86
N HIS A 55 -23.33 -9.07 2.38
CA HIS A 55 -22.47 -9.22 1.21
C HIS A 55 -21.07 -8.70 1.53
N ALA A 56 -20.03 -9.47 1.21
CA ALA A 56 -18.64 -9.09 1.52
C ALA A 56 -18.24 -7.71 0.95
N GLY A 57 -18.79 -7.34 -0.21
CA GLY A 57 -18.55 -6.03 -0.82
C GLY A 57 -19.14 -4.84 -0.07
N GLU A 58 -20.04 -5.05 0.90
CA GLU A 58 -20.59 -3.99 1.75
C GLU A 58 -19.55 -3.39 2.70
N VAL A 59 -18.41 -4.06 2.90
CA VAL A 59 -17.29 -3.49 3.66
C VAL A 59 -16.66 -2.29 2.94
N CYS A 60 -16.80 -2.21 1.61
CA CYS A 60 -16.22 -1.12 0.83
C CYS A 60 -16.89 0.22 1.16
N PRO A 61 -16.12 1.32 1.20
CA PRO A 61 -16.69 2.65 1.42
C PRO A 61 -17.81 2.98 0.44
N GLN A 62 -18.79 3.75 0.89
CA GLN A 62 -19.90 4.15 0.04
C GLN A 62 -19.40 4.85 -1.24
N GLY A 63 -19.87 4.38 -2.40
CA GLY A 63 -19.50 4.93 -3.71
C GLY A 63 -18.19 4.38 -4.28
N TRP A 64 -17.51 3.48 -3.57
CA TRP A 64 -16.37 2.74 -4.09
C TRP A 64 -16.82 1.46 -4.77
N THR A 65 -16.06 1.03 -5.77
CA THR A 65 -16.31 -0.22 -6.49
C THR A 65 -15.68 -1.38 -5.73
N HIS A 66 -16.48 -2.40 -5.40
CA HIS A 66 -15.96 -3.68 -4.92
C HIS A 66 -15.39 -4.47 -6.12
N LEU A 67 -14.11 -4.81 -6.06
CA LEU A 67 -13.40 -5.52 -7.14
C LEU A 67 -13.29 -7.03 -6.89
N GLY A 68 -13.81 -7.52 -5.76
CA GLY A 68 -13.62 -8.89 -5.29
C GLY A 68 -12.84 -8.92 -3.98
N GLY A 69 -12.37 -10.10 -3.58
CA GLY A 69 -11.66 -10.26 -2.32
C GLY A 69 -10.89 -11.58 -2.24
N GLY A 70 -9.93 -11.60 -1.32
CA GLY A 70 -9.19 -12.79 -0.93
C GLY A 70 -9.74 -13.40 0.36
N SER A 71 -8.96 -14.31 0.94
CA SER A 71 -9.32 -15.01 2.18
C SER A 71 -9.40 -14.11 3.41
N TYR A 72 -8.82 -12.91 3.37
CA TYR A 72 -8.70 -12.03 4.54
C TYR A 72 -9.09 -10.58 4.27
N THR A 73 -9.23 -10.15 3.02
CA THR A 73 -9.53 -8.76 2.68
C THR A 73 -10.40 -8.67 1.44
N GLN A 74 -11.11 -7.56 1.31
CA GLN A 74 -11.84 -7.16 0.11
C GLN A 74 -11.09 -6.03 -0.59
N ALA A 75 -11.02 -6.10 -1.91
CA ALA A 75 -10.44 -5.07 -2.75
C ALA A 75 -11.52 -4.04 -3.12
N CYS A 76 -11.28 -2.79 -2.74
CA CYS A 76 -12.17 -1.66 -2.98
C CYS A 76 -11.42 -0.60 -3.77
N GLN A 77 -12.06 -0.03 -4.79
CA GLN A 77 -11.46 1.01 -5.62
C GLN A 77 -12.29 2.28 -5.63
N ALA A 78 -11.63 3.40 -5.37
CA ALA A 78 -12.22 4.73 -5.43
C ALA A 78 -12.60 5.10 -6.89
N PRO A 79 -13.59 5.98 -7.09
CA PRO A 79 -13.98 6.44 -8.42
C PRO A 79 -12.97 7.39 -9.09
N ALA A 80 -12.01 7.92 -8.32
CA ALA A 80 -10.94 8.80 -8.79
C ALA A 80 -9.60 8.32 -8.23
N ARG A 81 -8.49 8.93 -8.68
CA ARG A 81 -7.16 8.59 -8.17
C ARG A 81 -7.03 8.96 -6.70
N TRP A 82 -6.89 7.95 -5.86
CA TRP A 82 -6.60 8.14 -4.44
C TRP A 82 -5.21 7.61 -4.08
N ALA A 83 -4.59 8.25 -3.11
CA ALA A 83 -3.50 7.65 -2.36
C ALA A 83 -4.09 6.91 -1.15
N ALA A 84 -3.43 5.84 -0.71
CA ALA A 84 -3.82 5.08 0.47
C ALA A 84 -2.59 4.74 1.31
N ALA A 85 -2.73 4.85 2.62
CA ALA A 85 -1.73 4.49 3.61
C ALA A 85 -2.37 3.60 4.69
N TYR A 86 -1.61 2.59 5.12
CA TYR A 86 -2.01 1.65 6.17
C TYR A 86 -1.23 2.02 7.42
N LEU A 87 -1.93 2.49 8.45
CA LEU A 87 -1.33 3.08 9.63
C LEU A 87 -1.78 2.32 10.87
N ASN A 88 -0.86 1.98 11.75
CA ASN A 88 -1.19 1.56 13.12
C ASN A 88 -0.96 2.71 14.12
N ASN A 89 -0.03 3.61 13.81
CA ASN A 89 0.34 4.74 14.65
C ASN A 89 0.20 6.05 13.87
N ASN A 90 -0.29 7.10 14.53
CA ASN A 90 -0.27 8.44 13.96
C ASN A 90 1.14 9.04 14.01
N LYS A 91 1.30 10.26 13.49
CA LYS A 91 2.59 10.97 13.49
C LYS A 91 3.18 11.25 14.88
N ALA A 92 2.37 11.17 15.94
CA ALA A 92 2.80 11.34 17.31
C ALA A 92 3.16 10.01 18.00
N GLY A 93 3.13 8.89 17.26
CA GLY A 93 3.42 7.57 17.78
C GLY A 93 2.30 6.97 18.64
N VAL A 94 1.07 7.50 18.56
CA VAL A 94 -0.08 6.94 19.28
C VAL A 94 -0.72 5.85 18.44
N HIS A 95 -0.93 4.68 19.04
CA HIS A 95 -1.56 3.53 18.40
C HIS A 95 -3.07 3.73 18.27
N TYR A 96 -3.68 3.24 17.18
CA TYR A 96 -5.12 3.44 16.91
C TYR A 96 -6.04 2.86 18.00
N ASP A 97 -5.63 1.79 18.69
CA ASP A 97 -6.39 1.21 19.81
C ASP A 97 -6.42 2.11 21.06
N ASP A 98 -5.48 3.05 21.17
CA ASP A 98 -5.40 4.00 22.29
C ASP A 98 -6.15 5.32 22.00
N MET A 99 -6.86 5.40 20.88
CA MET A 99 -7.62 6.58 20.43
C MET A 99 -9.11 6.45 20.75
N GLU A 100 -9.84 7.57 20.73
CA GLU A 100 -11.30 7.53 20.95
C GLU A 100 -12.02 6.88 19.76
N SER A 101 -11.48 7.07 18.56
CA SER A 101 -11.88 6.36 17.35
C SER A 101 -10.64 5.89 16.59
N PRO A 102 -10.59 4.63 16.11
CA PRO A 102 -9.45 4.13 15.34
C PRO A 102 -9.09 5.01 14.13
N GLY A 103 -10.09 5.64 13.50
CA GLY A 103 -9.91 6.54 12.37
C GLY A 103 -9.13 7.83 12.68
N GLU A 104 -8.97 8.19 13.95
CA GLU A 104 -8.14 9.34 14.38
C GLU A 104 -6.65 9.14 14.10
N VAL A 105 -6.23 7.91 13.77
CA VAL A 105 -4.87 7.63 13.31
C VAL A 105 -4.57 8.28 11.96
N CYS A 106 -5.62 8.57 11.17
CA CYS A 106 -5.46 9.16 9.86
C CYS A 106 -4.95 10.61 9.93
N PRO A 107 -4.00 10.99 9.05
CA PRO A 107 -3.48 12.35 9.03
C PRO A 107 -4.56 13.39 8.71
N GLU A 108 -4.34 14.65 9.10
CA GLU A 108 -5.22 15.73 8.72
C GLU A 108 -5.43 15.80 7.19
N GLY A 109 -6.68 15.92 6.76
CA GLY A 109 -7.06 15.93 5.34
C GLY A 109 -7.10 14.54 4.67
N TRP A 110 -6.81 13.47 5.41
CA TRP A 110 -7.03 12.09 4.97
C TRP A 110 -8.32 11.54 5.58
N GLN A 111 -9.02 10.71 4.81
CA GLN A 111 -10.24 10.04 5.24
C GLN A 111 -9.92 8.63 5.74
N HIS A 112 -10.48 8.25 6.88
CA HIS A 112 -10.53 6.85 7.31
C HIS A 112 -11.52 6.08 6.42
N VAL A 113 -11.07 5.00 5.79
CA VAL A 113 -11.86 4.21 4.83
C VAL A 113 -12.08 2.76 5.26
N GLY A 114 -11.66 2.38 6.46
CA GLY A 114 -11.82 1.05 7.03
C GLY A 114 -10.52 0.51 7.63
N GLY A 115 -10.60 -0.71 8.16
CA GLY A 115 -9.48 -1.41 8.77
C GLY A 115 -8.89 -2.50 7.87
N GLY A 116 -7.57 -2.68 7.97
CA GLY A 116 -6.87 -3.88 7.55
C GLY A 116 -6.39 -4.67 8.78
N TYR A 117 -5.73 -5.81 8.55
CA TYR A 117 -5.17 -6.61 9.64
C TYR A 117 -4.09 -5.81 10.40
N TYR A 118 -4.40 -5.42 11.64
CA TYR A 118 -3.57 -4.57 12.52
C TYR A 118 -3.27 -3.14 12.03
N THR A 119 -4.06 -2.62 11.08
CA THR A 119 -3.89 -1.26 10.57
C THR A 119 -5.24 -0.62 10.31
N GLN A 120 -5.29 0.70 10.35
CA GLN A 120 -6.38 1.47 9.78
C GLN A 120 -5.94 2.01 8.43
N VAL A 121 -6.88 2.10 7.51
CA VAL A 121 -6.62 2.51 6.15
C VAL A 121 -7.09 3.93 5.95
N CYS A 122 -6.15 4.79 5.62
CA CYS A 122 -6.36 6.20 5.39
C CYS A 122 -6.18 6.47 3.91
N ALA A 123 -7.11 7.20 3.30
CA ALA A 123 -7.07 7.50 1.88
C ALA A 123 -7.35 8.97 1.58
N LYS A 124 -6.78 9.48 0.49
CA LYS A 124 -6.88 10.88 0.08
C LYS A 124 -6.97 11.04 -1.43
N ASP A 125 -8.00 11.74 -1.88
CA ASP A 125 -8.19 12.11 -3.29
C ASP A 125 -7.04 13.00 -3.80
N GLY A 126 -6.51 12.66 -4.97
CA GLY A 126 -5.38 13.38 -5.58
C GLY A 126 -4.08 13.33 -4.78
N GLY A 127 -3.95 12.40 -3.82
CA GLY A 127 -2.75 12.22 -3.01
C GLY A 127 -1.52 11.77 -3.82
N GLY A 128 -0.36 11.92 -3.19
CA GLY A 128 0.94 11.59 -3.76
C GLY A 128 1.24 10.09 -3.89
N ALA A 129 2.44 9.77 -4.38
CA ALA A 129 3.02 8.44 -4.27
C ALA A 129 3.21 8.09 -2.78
N ILE A 130 2.96 6.84 -2.41
CA ILE A 130 3.10 6.35 -1.03
C ILE A 130 4.25 5.36 -0.98
N GLY A 131 5.22 5.66 -0.12
CA GLY A 131 6.34 4.77 0.20
C GLY A 131 6.19 4.24 1.62
N THR A 132 6.34 2.93 1.77
CA THR A 132 6.38 2.26 3.08
C THR A 132 7.81 1.85 3.36
N LEU A 133 8.46 2.50 4.32
CA LEU A 133 9.91 2.46 4.50
C LEU A 133 10.28 2.14 5.95
N ASN A 134 11.39 1.44 6.19
CA ASN A 134 11.98 1.30 7.53
C ASN A 134 13.44 1.72 7.60
N LYS A 135 14.02 2.06 6.45
CA LYS A 135 15.35 2.64 6.31
C LYS A 135 15.30 3.85 5.40
N ASN A 136 16.03 4.89 5.75
CA ASN A 136 16.19 6.07 4.89
C ASN A 136 17.13 5.78 3.70
N LYS A 137 17.36 6.79 2.85
CA LYS A 137 18.28 6.70 1.70
C LYS A 137 19.75 6.37 2.06
N ASP A 138 20.14 6.60 3.32
CA ASP A 138 21.48 6.27 3.82
C ASP A 138 21.50 4.89 4.49
N LEU A 139 20.40 4.12 4.33
CA LEU A 139 20.17 2.79 4.90
C LEU A 139 20.18 2.74 6.43
N VAL A 140 19.98 3.87 7.11
CA VAL A 140 19.84 3.91 8.56
C VAL A 140 18.43 3.46 8.94
N HIS A 141 18.33 2.48 9.83
CA HIS A 141 17.06 1.95 10.30
C HIS A 141 16.32 2.95 11.18
N MET A 142 14.98 2.92 11.15
CA MET A 142 14.13 3.85 11.89
C MET A 142 14.43 3.92 13.40
N ASP A 143 14.75 2.77 14.01
CA ASP A 143 15.09 2.67 15.45
C ASP A 143 16.43 3.34 15.82
N GLU A 144 17.27 3.65 14.83
CA GLU A 144 18.56 4.32 15.01
C GLU A 144 18.46 5.84 14.76
N LEU A 145 17.29 6.32 14.36
CA LEU A 145 17.03 7.73 14.09
C LEU A 145 16.42 8.42 15.32
N ASP A 146 16.66 9.73 15.45
CA ASP A 146 16.09 10.53 16.55
C ASP A 146 14.56 10.65 16.42
N ASN A 147 14.05 10.69 15.18
CA ASN A 147 12.62 10.65 14.89
C ASN A 147 12.33 9.62 13.78
N GLU A 148 11.31 8.80 13.95
CA GLU A 148 10.89 7.82 12.92
C GLU A 148 10.58 8.47 11.57
N GLY A 149 10.04 9.70 11.60
CA GLY A 149 9.75 10.46 10.39
C GLY A 149 10.99 10.82 9.55
N ASP A 150 12.19 10.77 10.13
CA ASP A 150 13.46 11.03 9.43
C ASP A 150 13.84 9.89 8.46
N VAL A 151 13.07 8.79 8.47
CA VAL A 151 13.10 7.76 7.42
C VAL A 151 12.62 8.32 6.07
N CYS A 152 11.65 9.25 6.10
CA CYS A 152 11.04 9.74 4.87
C CYS A 152 12.03 10.54 4.01
N PRO A 153 11.97 10.40 2.68
CA PRO A 153 12.85 11.14 1.79
C PRO A 153 12.67 12.66 1.93
N GLU A 154 13.70 13.42 1.59
CA GLU A 154 13.61 14.88 1.61
C GLU A 154 12.44 15.37 0.72
N GLY A 155 11.61 16.25 1.28
CA GLY A 155 10.42 16.77 0.60
C GLY A 155 9.20 15.85 0.62
N TRP A 156 9.31 14.65 1.22
CA TRP A 156 8.17 13.77 1.47
C TRP A 156 7.58 14.04 2.85
N THR A 157 6.27 13.81 2.97
CA THR A 157 5.53 14.01 4.21
C THR A 157 5.41 12.70 4.97
N TYR A 158 5.95 12.63 6.18
CA TYR A 158 5.67 11.54 7.11
C TYR A 158 4.19 11.53 7.50
N LEU A 159 3.52 10.39 7.30
CA LEU A 159 2.09 10.22 7.57
C LEU A 159 1.84 9.53 8.92
N GLY A 160 2.77 8.70 9.39
CA GLY A 160 2.60 7.84 10.55
C GLY A 160 3.32 6.52 10.34
N GLY A 161 3.19 5.62 11.32
CA GLY A 161 3.86 4.33 11.38
C GLY A 161 2.94 3.15 11.06
N GLY A 162 3.57 2.07 10.61
CA GLY A 162 3.19 0.68 10.83
C GLY A 162 3.99 0.09 12.01
N TYR A 163 3.88 -1.22 12.25
CA TYR A 163 4.63 -1.91 13.32
C TYR A 163 6.15 -1.86 13.12
N GLU A 164 6.59 -1.83 11.86
CA GLU A 164 7.97 -2.08 11.46
C GLU A 164 8.38 -1.21 10.26
N ASN A 165 7.63 -0.13 10.03
CA ASN A 165 7.80 0.78 8.90
C ASN A 165 7.07 2.10 9.17
N VAL A 166 7.33 3.09 8.33
CA VAL A 166 6.61 4.35 8.24
C VAL A 166 5.99 4.52 6.86
N ALA A 167 4.90 5.27 6.78
CA ALA A 167 4.32 5.71 5.52
C ALA A 167 4.74 7.15 5.20
N CYS A 168 5.22 7.36 3.97
CA CYS A 168 5.68 8.65 3.46
C CYS A 168 4.90 9.01 2.19
N GLU A 169 4.41 10.24 2.08
CA GLU A 169 3.73 10.78 0.88
C GLU A 169 4.68 11.70 0.10
N GLY A 170 4.88 11.40 -1.19
CA GLY A 170 5.57 12.28 -2.12
C GLY A 170 4.69 13.44 -2.61
N ALA A 171 5.29 14.54 -3.05
CA ALA A 171 4.52 15.72 -3.48
C ALA A 171 3.70 15.53 -4.76
N LYS A 172 3.97 14.47 -5.53
CA LYS A 172 3.30 14.17 -6.79
C LYS A 172 2.75 12.75 -6.78
N PRO A 173 1.69 12.48 -7.55
CA PRO A 173 1.26 11.12 -7.79
C PRO A 173 2.32 10.38 -8.61
N GLY A 174 2.59 9.13 -8.25
CA GLY A 174 3.59 8.27 -8.91
C GLY A 174 3.51 6.84 -8.39
N ASN A 175 4.52 6.05 -8.72
CA ASN A 175 4.69 4.68 -8.25
C ASN A 175 5.89 4.58 -7.32
N VAL A 176 5.78 3.73 -6.31
CA VAL A 176 6.90 3.25 -5.51
C VAL A 176 7.05 1.76 -5.75
N LEU A 177 8.26 1.33 -6.09
CA LEU A 177 8.61 -0.07 -6.32
C LEU A 177 9.42 -0.57 -5.14
N LEU A 178 9.09 -1.77 -4.66
CA LEU A 178 9.88 -2.48 -3.65
C LEU A 178 10.61 -3.62 -4.34
N LEU A 179 11.93 -3.54 -4.43
CA LEU A 179 12.75 -4.40 -5.29
C LEU A 179 13.88 -5.08 -4.51
N ASN A 180 14.17 -6.32 -4.91
CA ASN A 180 15.35 -7.09 -4.47
C ASN A 180 16.30 -7.36 -5.64
N ASP A 181 15.76 -7.43 -6.84
CA ASP A 181 16.47 -7.74 -8.07
C ASP A 181 16.20 -6.66 -9.11
N ASP A 182 17.20 -6.39 -9.95
CA ASP A 182 17.03 -5.44 -11.05
C ASP A 182 16.29 -6.10 -12.22
N VAL A 183 16.09 -5.33 -13.28
CA VAL A 183 15.46 -5.80 -14.52
C VAL A 183 16.22 -6.94 -15.22
N ASN A 184 17.49 -7.18 -14.86
CA ASN A 184 18.33 -8.25 -15.39
C ASN A 184 18.41 -9.46 -14.44
N GLY A 185 17.79 -9.39 -13.25
CA GLY A 185 17.79 -10.43 -12.24
C GLY A 185 19.06 -10.45 -11.37
N VAL A 186 19.80 -9.34 -11.29
CA VAL A 186 20.90 -9.18 -10.34
C VAL A 186 20.32 -8.80 -8.98
N HIS A 187 20.63 -9.57 -7.95
CA HIS A 187 20.18 -9.32 -6.59
C HIS A 187 20.94 -8.14 -5.97
N ILE A 188 20.28 -7.37 -5.12
CA ILE A 188 20.85 -6.20 -4.42
C ILE A 188 22.14 -6.49 -3.64
N ASP A 189 22.31 -7.69 -3.09
CA ASP A 189 23.50 -8.07 -2.31
C ASP A 189 24.75 -8.23 -3.18
N ASP A 190 24.56 -8.38 -4.50
CA ASP A 190 25.62 -8.49 -5.50
C ASP A 190 25.96 -7.14 -6.17
N MET A 191 25.35 -6.03 -5.72
CA MET A 191 25.54 -4.69 -6.29
C MET A 191 26.49 -3.82 -5.48
N ASP A 192 27.17 -2.88 -6.17
CA ASP A 192 28.06 -1.91 -5.53
C ASP A 192 27.26 -0.82 -4.78
N ASN A 193 26.13 -0.37 -5.34
CA ASN A 193 25.23 0.56 -4.66
C ASN A 193 23.80 -0.01 -4.61
N PRO A 194 23.12 0.04 -3.45
CA PRO A 194 21.72 -0.37 -3.31
C PRO A 194 20.77 0.27 -4.31
N GLY A 195 21.04 1.52 -4.72
CA GLY A 195 20.21 2.24 -5.69
C GLY A 195 20.34 1.74 -7.13
N ASP A 196 21.35 0.92 -7.45
CA ASP A 196 21.59 0.41 -8.81
C ASP A 196 20.51 -0.58 -9.26
N VAL A 197 19.71 -1.11 -8.33
CA VAL A 197 18.54 -1.95 -8.62
C VAL A 197 17.33 -1.13 -9.11
N CYS A 198 17.33 0.20 -8.90
CA CYS A 198 16.25 1.05 -9.40
C CYS A 198 16.29 1.14 -10.93
N PRO A 199 15.16 0.92 -11.62
CA PRO A 199 15.10 1.06 -13.06
C PRO A 199 15.27 2.52 -13.50
N ASP A 200 15.64 2.72 -14.77
CA ASP A 200 15.74 4.05 -15.37
C ASP A 200 14.46 4.88 -15.14
N GLY A 201 14.63 6.13 -14.72
CA GLY A 201 13.54 7.04 -14.37
C GLY A 201 13.04 6.90 -12.92
N PHE A 202 13.58 5.96 -12.14
CA PHE A 202 13.30 5.85 -10.71
C PHE A 202 14.51 6.21 -9.87
N GLY A 203 14.28 6.93 -8.79
CA GLY A 203 15.28 7.25 -7.78
C GLY A 203 15.15 6.35 -6.56
N PHE A 204 16.29 5.96 -5.99
CA PHE A 204 16.37 5.28 -4.71
C PHE A 204 15.97 6.22 -3.57
N ILE A 205 15.01 5.77 -2.74
CA ILE A 205 14.43 6.57 -1.66
C ILE A 205 14.62 5.96 -0.26
N GLY A 206 15.26 4.79 -0.16
CA GLY A 206 15.43 4.05 1.09
C GLY A 206 15.01 2.60 0.92
N GLY A 207 14.55 1.93 1.98
CA GLY A 207 14.18 0.53 1.86
C GLY A 207 13.36 -0.06 3.00
N GLY A 208 13.05 -1.34 2.84
CA GLY A 208 12.49 -2.23 3.84
C GLY A 208 13.53 -3.18 4.44
N TYR A 209 13.07 -4.21 5.15
CA TYR A 209 13.96 -5.23 5.73
C TYR A 209 14.73 -6.01 4.66
N TYR A 210 14.07 -6.35 3.56
CA TYR A 210 14.62 -7.22 2.51
C TYR A 210 14.58 -6.60 1.12
N THR A 211 14.01 -5.40 0.99
CA THR A 211 13.79 -4.70 -0.27
C THR A 211 14.41 -3.30 -0.19
N ILE A 212 14.68 -2.70 -1.33
CA ILE A 212 14.77 -1.24 -1.42
C ILE A 212 13.55 -0.65 -2.09
N ALA A 213 13.37 0.65 -1.87
CA ALA A 213 12.29 1.43 -2.43
C ALA A 213 12.82 2.38 -3.51
N CYS A 214 12.20 2.32 -4.68
CA CYS A 214 12.45 3.21 -5.81
C CYS A 214 11.18 4.00 -6.12
N ALA A 215 11.28 5.31 -6.29
CA ALA A 215 10.16 6.15 -6.68
C ALA A 215 10.40 6.81 -8.03
N ASP A 216 9.34 6.94 -8.83
CA ASP A 216 9.32 7.80 -10.03
C ASP A 216 9.40 9.27 -9.57
N ILE A 217 10.57 9.91 -9.76
CA ILE A 217 10.92 11.24 -9.22
C ILE A 217 11.09 12.33 -10.28
#